data_AF-A0A7G8DBI6-F1
#
_entry.id   AF-A0A7G8DBI6-F1
#
_cell.length_a   1.000
_cell.length_b   1.000
_cell.length_c   1.000
_cell.angle_alpha   90.00
_cell.angle_beta   90.00
_cell.angle_gamma   90.00
#
_symmetry.space_group_name_H-M   'P 1'
#
loop_
_entity.id
_entity.type
_entity.pdbx_description
1 polymer ?
#
loop_
_entity_poly.entity_id
_entity_poly.type
_entity_poly.pdbx_seq_one_letter_code
_entity_poly.pdbx_strand_id
1 'polypeptide(L)'
;MSGQTRCRDADSPFLNVLFRRRQLLVVIVSILFAGVNPSHAQEQERRIQAVMRCQKLEERFTPGRDLGAQTVFKMGAGSQLTSIVRQRLEVAATRAIGQLFSWNEVEQDYIKVYAETCSPDQLDFIFELCRHPHYQQLMQLEILMTKDTLALNENYIFQIQQAALKAVQDVL
;
A
#
# COMPACT_ATOMS: atom_id res chain seq x y z
N MET A 1 32.04 -70.70 -6.09
CA MET A 1 32.60 -69.82 -5.04
C MET A 1 31.46 -69.45 -4.10
N SER A 2 31.62 -69.75 -2.80
CA SER A 2 30.91 -69.23 -1.58
C SER A 2 29.39 -68.99 -1.66
N GLY A 3 28.52 -69.48 -0.79
CA GLY A 3 28.65 -69.89 0.60
C GLY A 3 27.31 -69.63 1.32
N GLN A 4 26.97 -70.55 2.21
CA GLN A 4 25.76 -70.74 3.04
C GLN A 4 25.07 -69.53 3.72
N THR A 5 23.74 -69.63 3.74
CA THR A 5 22.80 -69.70 4.89
C THR A 5 22.89 -68.74 6.10
N ARG A 6 21.72 -68.12 6.34
CA ARG A 6 21.16 -67.40 7.52
C ARG A 6 21.71 -67.70 8.93
N CYS A 7 21.74 -66.63 9.74
CA CYS A 7 21.27 -66.56 11.15
C CYS A 7 20.67 -65.14 11.35
N ARG A 8 19.36 -65.00 11.58
CA ARG A 8 18.65 -64.88 12.87
C ARG A 8 18.85 -63.52 13.57
N ASP A 9 17.72 -62.84 13.75
CA ASP A 9 17.32 -61.75 14.63
C ASP A 9 18.39 -60.98 15.42
N ALA A 10 18.37 -59.66 15.23
CA ALA A 10 18.64 -58.70 16.29
C ALA A 10 17.69 -57.50 16.13
N ASP A 11 16.60 -57.52 16.89
CA ASP A 11 15.84 -56.31 17.22
C ASP A 11 16.81 -55.27 17.77
N SER A 12 17.06 -54.21 17.01
CA SER A 12 17.85 -53.06 17.46
C SER A 12 16.91 -51.94 17.88
N PRO A 13 16.70 -51.71 19.20
CA PRO A 13 15.90 -50.59 19.68
C PRO A 13 16.56 -49.22 19.41
N PHE A 14 17.79 -49.19 18.91
CA PHE A 14 18.54 -47.94 18.67
C PHE A 14 18.18 -47.24 17.35
N LEU A 15 17.67 -47.96 16.34
CA LEU A 15 17.33 -47.35 15.04
C LEU A 15 15.97 -46.62 15.06
N ASN A 16 15.03 -47.04 15.91
CA ASN A 16 13.74 -46.35 16.07
C ASN A 16 13.85 -45.00 16.80
N VAL A 17 14.88 -44.80 17.63
CA VAL A 17 15.11 -43.52 18.33
C VAL A 17 15.68 -42.46 17.39
N LEU A 18 16.54 -42.86 16.45
CA LEU A 18 17.14 -41.95 15.46
C LEU A 18 16.15 -41.51 14.38
N PHE A 19 15.23 -42.39 13.97
CA PHE A 19 14.15 -42.03 13.03
C PHE A 19 13.08 -41.14 13.67
N ARG A 20 12.70 -41.36 14.94
CA ARG A 20 11.78 -40.47 15.67
C ARG A 20 12.36 -39.07 15.87
N ARG A 21 13.67 -38.93 16.15
CA ARG A 21 14.31 -37.62 16.33
C ARG A 21 14.37 -36.81 15.02
N ARG A 22 14.61 -37.48 13.88
CA ARG A 22 14.58 -36.81 12.55
C ARG A 22 13.17 -36.39 12.14
N GLN A 23 12.16 -37.21 12.41
CA GLN A 23 10.77 -36.84 12.11
C GLN A 23 10.27 -35.71 13.03
N LEU A 24 10.68 -35.67 14.30
CA LEU A 24 10.34 -34.56 15.20
C LEU A 24 10.97 -33.25 14.74
N LEU A 25 12.22 -33.26 14.28
CA LEU A 25 12.91 -32.08 13.76
C LEU A 25 12.24 -31.56 12.48
N VAL A 26 11.82 -32.44 11.57
CA VAL A 26 11.08 -32.05 10.37
C VAL A 26 9.71 -31.47 10.74
N VAL A 27 9.00 -32.03 11.72
CA VAL A 27 7.71 -31.47 12.18
C VAL A 27 7.90 -30.12 12.89
N ILE A 28 8.94 -29.95 13.71
CA ILE A 28 9.23 -28.67 14.39
C ILE A 28 9.66 -27.60 13.37
N VAL A 29 10.49 -27.95 12.39
CA VAL A 29 10.87 -27.04 11.30
C VAL A 29 9.64 -26.74 10.43
N SER A 30 8.82 -27.71 10.09
CA SER A 30 7.58 -27.49 9.32
C SER A 30 6.53 -26.69 10.10
N ILE A 31 6.46 -26.78 11.44
CA ILE A 31 5.60 -25.91 12.27
C ILE A 31 6.18 -24.50 12.39
N LEU A 32 7.51 -24.36 12.44
CA LEU A 32 8.20 -23.06 12.41
C LEU A 32 8.11 -22.36 11.04
N PHE A 33 7.92 -23.11 9.94
CA PHE A 33 7.75 -22.56 8.59
C PHE A 33 6.29 -22.49 8.11
N ALA A 34 5.37 -23.26 8.69
CA ALA A 34 3.92 -23.14 8.43
C ALA A 34 3.25 -22.06 9.28
N GLY A 35 3.90 -21.60 10.35
CA GLY A 35 3.59 -20.33 10.98
C GLY A 35 4.22 -19.20 10.18
N VAL A 36 3.47 -18.64 9.22
CA VAL A 36 3.73 -17.29 8.72
C VAL A 36 3.83 -16.40 9.96
N ASN A 37 5.06 -16.09 10.38
CA ASN A 37 5.34 -15.54 11.70
C ASN A 37 4.60 -14.19 11.79
N PRO A 38 3.53 -14.07 12.60
CA PRO A 38 2.76 -12.81 12.66
C PRO A 38 3.67 -11.65 13.08
N SER A 39 4.80 -11.94 13.75
CA SER A 39 5.83 -10.96 14.07
C SER A 39 6.53 -10.36 12.86
N HIS A 40 6.75 -11.12 11.78
CA HIS A 40 7.40 -10.61 10.56
C HIS A 40 6.44 -9.75 9.75
N ALA A 41 5.19 -10.19 9.58
CA ALA A 41 4.18 -9.40 8.90
C ALA A 41 3.90 -8.07 9.63
N GLN A 42 3.78 -8.13 10.97
CA GLN A 42 3.54 -6.94 11.79
C GLN A 42 4.76 -6.00 11.85
N GLU A 43 5.98 -6.53 11.80
CA GLU A 43 7.20 -5.72 11.68
C GLU A 43 7.30 -5.04 10.31
N GLN A 44 6.97 -5.76 9.24
CA GLN A 44 6.96 -5.19 7.88
C GLN A 44 5.90 -4.08 7.75
N GLU A 45 4.69 -4.29 8.26
CA GLU A 45 3.65 -3.26 8.30
C GLU A 45 4.12 -2.02 9.07
N ARG A 46 4.74 -2.20 10.25
CA ARG A 46 5.29 -1.09 11.04
C ARG A 46 6.34 -0.29 10.26
N ARG A 47 7.23 -0.95 9.52
CA ARG A 47 8.23 -0.30 8.67
C ARG A 47 7.58 0.49 7.55
N ILE A 48 6.60 -0.10 6.87
CA ILE A 48 5.84 0.57 5.81
C ILE A 48 5.15 1.83 6.35
N GLN A 49 4.45 1.72 7.49
CA GLN A 49 3.81 2.87 8.15
C GLN A 49 4.82 3.95 8.54
N ALA A 50 6.04 3.58 8.92
CA ALA A 50 7.10 4.54 9.23
C ALA A 50 7.57 5.28 7.97
N VAL A 51 7.76 4.56 6.86
CA VAL A 51 8.09 5.12 5.54
C VAL A 51 6.98 6.07 5.06
N MET A 52 5.72 5.63 5.10
CA MET A 52 4.57 6.43 4.66
C MET A 52 4.43 7.75 5.45
N ARG A 53 4.61 7.69 6.78
CA ARG A 53 4.59 8.89 7.65
C ARG A 53 5.73 9.84 7.32
N CYS A 54 6.94 9.32 7.15
CA CYS A 54 8.08 10.15 6.77
C CYS A 54 7.88 10.84 5.42
N GLN A 55 7.33 10.12 4.44
CA GLN A 55 7.03 10.64 3.11
C GLN A 55 5.76 11.49 3.08
N LYS A 56 5.12 11.71 4.25
CA LYS A 56 3.96 12.58 4.41
C LYS A 56 2.84 12.19 3.43
N LEU A 57 2.62 10.87 3.30
CA LEU A 57 1.78 10.31 2.27
C LEU A 57 0.31 10.71 2.46
N GLU A 58 -0.18 10.78 3.70
CA GLU A 58 -1.51 11.30 4.03
C GLU A 58 -1.67 12.77 3.58
N GLU A 59 -0.67 13.60 3.85
CA GLU A 59 -0.72 15.02 3.48
C GLU A 59 -0.62 15.27 1.98
N ARG A 60 -0.08 14.31 1.22
CA ARG A 60 -0.08 14.33 -0.26
C ARG A 60 -1.35 13.73 -0.84
N PHE A 61 -1.90 12.69 -0.19
CA PHE A 61 -3.15 12.04 -0.57
C PHE A 61 -4.35 13.00 -0.47
N THR A 62 -4.46 13.71 0.66
CA THR A 62 -5.64 14.51 0.98
C THR A 62 -5.94 15.60 -0.06
N PRO A 63 -4.97 16.44 -0.49
CA PRO A 63 -5.20 17.42 -1.55
C PRO A 63 -5.60 16.79 -2.89
N GLY A 64 -5.00 15.64 -3.25
CA GLY A 64 -5.32 14.93 -4.49
C GLY A 64 -6.77 14.41 -4.51
N ARG A 65 -7.22 13.81 -3.41
CA ARG A 65 -8.62 13.42 -3.23
C ARG A 65 -9.54 14.63 -3.33
N ASP A 66 -9.26 15.68 -2.57
CA ASP A 66 -10.15 16.84 -2.47
C ASP A 66 -10.27 17.57 -3.81
N LEU A 67 -9.17 17.63 -4.58
CA LEU A 67 -9.20 18.08 -5.97
C LEU A 67 -10.11 17.21 -6.82
N GLY A 68 -9.92 15.88 -6.78
CA GLY A 68 -10.73 14.93 -7.56
C GLY A 68 -12.23 15.07 -7.26
N ALA A 69 -12.58 15.19 -5.97
CA ALA A 69 -13.93 15.45 -5.50
C ALA A 69 -14.54 16.73 -6.10
N GLN A 70 -13.81 17.85 -5.98
CA GLN A 70 -14.25 19.14 -6.53
C GLN A 70 -14.37 19.08 -8.05
N THR A 71 -13.43 18.41 -8.72
CA THR A 71 -13.39 18.27 -10.17
C THR A 71 -14.62 17.52 -10.70
N VAL A 72 -14.97 16.38 -10.09
CA VAL A 72 -16.19 15.63 -10.42
C VAL A 72 -17.44 16.48 -10.18
N PHE A 73 -17.49 17.22 -9.08
CA PHE A 73 -18.63 18.09 -8.77
C PHE A 73 -18.79 19.24 -9.78
N LYS A 74 -17.69 19.94 -10.11
CA LYS A 74 -17.65 21.05 -11.07
C LYS A 74 -18.05 20.61 -12.48
N MET A 75 -17.57 19.45 -12.93
CA MET A 75 -17.92 18.89 -14.25
C MET A 75 -19.35 18.36 -14.32
N GLY A 76 -19.90 17.86 -13.21
CA GLY A 76 -21.24 17.28 -13.14
C GLY A 76 -22.27 18.23 -12.54
N ALA A 77 -22.81 17.83 -11.38
CA ALA A 77 -23.98 18.42 -10.72
C ALA A 77 -23.84 19.92 -10.37
N GLY A 78 -22.62 20.45 -10.25
CA GLY A 78 -22.36 21.84 -9.88
C GLY A 78 -22.42 22.84 -11.05
N SER A 79 -22.31 22.37 -12.29
CA SER A 79 -22.10 23.22 -13.48
C SER A 79 -23.25 24.20 -13.75
N GLN A 80 -24.49 23.81 -13.43
CA GLN A 80 -25.70 24.61 -13.68
C GLN A 80 -26.23 25.34 -12.44
N LEU A 81 -25.55 25.22 -11.29
CA LEU A 81 -26.00 25.80 -10.03
C LEU A 81 -25.49 27.24 -9.85
N THR A 82 -26.23 28.04 -9.07
CA THR A 82 -25.78 29.37 -8.64
C THR A 82 -24.55 29.25 -7.74
N SER A 83 -23.70 30.28 -7.70
CA SER A 83 -22.42 30.26 -6.96
C SER A 83 -22.59 29.90 -5.48
N ILE A 84 -23.62 30.44 -4.81
CA ILE A 84 -23.90 30.18 -3.40
C ILE A 84 -24.29 28.72 -3.14
N VAL A 85 -25.16 28.16 -3.99
CA VAL A 85 -25.60 26.76 -3.87
C VAL A 85 -24.45 25.82 -4.21
N ARG A 86 -23.68 26.15 -5.26
CA ARG A 86 -22.48 25.42 -5.68
C ARG A 86 -21.48 25.31 -4.54
N GLN A 87 -21.12 26.42 -3.91
CA GLN A 87 -20.13 26.44 -2.83
C GLN A 87 -20.59 25.60 -1.62
N ARG A 88 -21.88 25.68 -1.25
CA ARG A 88 -22.42 24.86 -0.15
C ARG A 88 -22.37 23.37 -0.47
N LEU A 89 -22.70 23.00 -1.71
CA LEU A 89 -22.68 21.61 -2.14
C LEU A 89 -21.26 21.08 -2.37
N GLU A 90 -20.31 21.91 -2.82
CA GLU A 90 -18.89 21.56 -2.88
C GLU A 90 -18.37 21.18 -1.49
N VAL A 91 -18.66 22.01 -0.47
CA VAL A 91 -18.28 21.70 0.92
C VAL A 91 -18.94 20.41 1.41
N ALA A 92 -20.22 20.19 1.09
CA ALA A 92 -20.92 18.97 1.48
C ALA A 92 -20.37 17.73 0.76
N ALA A 93 -20.07 17.83 -0.53
CA ALA A 93 -19.52 16.76 -1.36
C ALA A 93 -18.10 16.39 -0.90
N THR A 94 -17.22 17.37 -0.69
CA THR A 94 -15.87 17.14 -0.14
C THR A 94 -15.95 16.47 1.23
N ARG A 95 -16.90 16.86 2.10
CA ARG A 95 -17.12 16.19 3.38
C ARG A 95 -17.59 14.74 3.21
N ALA A 96 -18.56 14.48 2.34
CA ALA A 96 -19.07 13.14 2.10
C ALA A 96 -17.99 12.21 1.51
N ILE A 97 -17.20 12.72 0.56
CA ILE A 97 -16.06 11.99 0.00
C ILE A 97 -14.98 11.77 1.07
N GLY A 98 -14.72 12.76 1.92
CA GLY A 98 -13.81 12.61 3.05
C GLY A 98 -14.24 11.55 4.07
N GLN A 99 -15.53 11.22 4.14
CA GLN A 99 -16.04 10.12 4.98
C GLN A 99 -15.90 8.74 4.31
N LEU A 100 -16.04 8.67 2.98
CA LEU A 100 -15.96 7.42 2.22
C LEU A 100 -14.53 7.04 1.81
N PHE A 101 -13.70 8.04 1.55
CA PHE A 101 -12.33 7.89 1.05
C PHE A 101 -11.39 8.69 1.96
N SER A 102 -11.41 8.33 3.23
CA SER A 102 -10.55 8.91 4.27
C SER A 102 -9.21 8.18 4.33
N TRP A 103 -8.18 8.81 4.90
CA TRP A 103 -6.90 8.14 5.11
C TRP A 103 -7.06 6.82 5.88
N ASN A 104 -7.88 6.84 6.94
CA ASN A 104 -8.13 5.65 7.76
C ASN A 104 -8.74 4.48 6.99
N GLU A 105 -9.47 4.76 5.90
CA GLU A 105 -10.04 3.70 5.05
C GLU A 105 -9.01 3.14 4.07
N VAL A 106 -8.13 3.99 3.54
CA VAL A 106 -7.21 3.62 2.44
C VAL A 106 -5.80 3.26 2.89
N GLU A 107 -5.45 3.53 4.15
CA GLU A 107 -4.10 3.31 4.68
C GLU A 107 -3.67 1.84 4.50
N GLN A 108 -4.58 0.91 4.75
CA GLN A 108 -4.31 -0.52 4.59
C GLN A 108 -4.09 -0.94 3.13
N ASP A 109 -4.77 -0.29 2.17
CA ASP A 109 -4.52 -0.50 0.75
C ASP A 109 -3.13 0.01 0.35
N TYR A 110 -2.72 1.18 0.86
CA TYR A 110 -1.36 1.66 0.68
C TYR A 110 -0.33 0.72 1.30
N ILE A 111 -0.57 0.21 2.51
CA ILE A 111 0.32 -0.77 3.15
C ILE A 111 0.50 -2.00 2.26
N LYS A 112 -0.60 -2.51 1.69
CA LYS A 112 -0.57 -3.63 0.75
C LYS A 112 0.24 -3.32 -0.49
N VAL A 113 0.06 -2.14 -1.10
CA VAL A 113 0.85 -1.71 -2.27
C VAL A 113 2.34 -1.68 -1.94
N TYR A 114 2.75 -1.12 -0.81
CA TYR A 114 4.16 -1.12 -0.39
C TYR A 114 4.68 -2.54 -0.14
N ALA A 115 3.89 -3.40 0.50
CA ALA A 115 4.29 -4.78 0.76
C ALA A 115 4.50 -5.60 -0.53
N GLU A 116 3.73 -5.30 -1.58
CA GLU A 116 3.83 -5.96 -2.89
C GLU A 116 4.97 -5.39 -3.76
N THR A 117 5.32 -4.11 -3.57
CA THR A 117 6.23 -3.39 -4.49
C THR A 117 7.61 -3.10 -3.92
N CYS A 118 7.77 -3.05 -2.60
CA CYS A 118 9.03 -2.71 -1.95
C CYS A 118 9.61 -3.91 -1.19
N SER A 119 10.91 -4.18 -1.41
CA SER A 119 11.65 -5.12 -0.57
C SER A 119 11.94 -4.50 0.81
N PRO A 120 12.22 -5.33 1.85
CA PRO A 120 12.63 -4.84 3.15
C PRO A 120 13.83 -3.88 3.10
N ASP A 121 14.84 -4.18 2.28
CA ASP A 121 16.03 -3.33 2.12
C ASP A 121 15.70 -1.95 1.52
N GLN A 122 14.71 -1.89 0.61
CA GLN A 122 14.25 -0.61 0.05
C GLN A 122 13.50 0.21 1.09
N LEU A 123 12.66 -0.42 1.92
CA LEU A 123 11.99 0.25 3.03
C LEU A 123 12.99 0.79 4.04
N ASP A 124 14.02 0.01 4.38
CA ASP A 124 15.09 0.41 5.30
C ASP A 124 15.92 1.57 4.71
N PHE A 125 16.24 1.52 3.42
CA PHE A 125 16.90 2.62 2.72
C PHE A 125 16.08 3.92 2.77
N ILE A 126 14.78 3.85 2.45
CA ILE A 126 13.90 5.02 2.53
C ILE A 126 13.84 5.54 3.97
N PHE A 127 13.75 4.64 4.95
CA PHE A 127 13.73 5.01 6.36
C PHE A 127 15.03 5.67 6.83
N GLU A 128 16.19 5.30 6.29
CA GLU A 128 17.44 6.03 6.55
C GLU A 128 17.44 7.42 5.87
N LEU A 129 16.95 7.54 4.63
CA LEU A 129 16.76 8.86 3.99
C LEU A 129 15.88 9.78 4.83
N CYS A 130 14.84 9.23 5.46
CA CYS A 130 13.92 9.96 6.34
C CYS A 130 14.59 10.67 7.52
N ARG A 131 15.78 10.22 7.93
CA ARG A 131 16.56 10.85 8.99
C ARG A 131 17.39 12.03 8.49
N HIS A 132 17.56 12.17 7.18
CA HIS A 132 18.34 13.24 6.59
C HIS A 132 17.53 14.56 6.55
N PRO A 133 18.03 15.67 7.12
CA PRO A 133 17.28 16.94 7.18
C PRO A 133 16.84 17.46 5.81
N HIS A 134 17.71 17.35 4.80
CA HIS A 134 17.37 17.75 3.42
C HIS A 134 16.24 16.91 2.81
N TYR A 135 16.15 15.62 3.14
CA TYR A 135 15.06 14.78 2.65
C TYR A 135 13.74 15.18 3.32
N GLN A 136 13.75 15.47 4.62
CA GLN A 136 12.56 15.99 5.32
C GLN A 136 12.11 17.34 4.72
N GLN A 137 13.06 18.23 4.42
CA GLN A 137 12.78 19.48 3.73
C GLN A 137 12.18 19.24 2.33
N LEU A 138 12.74 18.29 1.57
CA LEU A 138 12.19 17.90 0.27
C LEU A 138 10.74 17.40 0.39
N MET A 139 10.42 16.55 1.36
CA MET A 139 9.05 16.05 1.56
C MET A 139 8.06 17.18 1.91
N GLN A 140 8.50 18.24 2.60
CA GLN A 140 7.67 19.42 2.83
C GLN A 140 7.45 20.23 1.56
N LEU A 141 8.50 20.40 0.75
CA LEU A 141 8.41 21.07 -0.54
C LEU A 141 7.51 20.28 -1.51
N GLU A 142 7.60 18.96 -1.50
CA GLU A 142 6.73 18.07 -2.30
C GLU A 142 5.25 18.29 -2.01
N ILE A 143 4.85 18.49 -0.75
CA ILE A 143 3.45 18.82 -0.42
C ILE A 143 3.03 20.15 -1.07
N LEU A 144 3.90 21.16 -1.03
CA LEU A 144 3.63 22.47 -1.61
C LEU A 144 3.54 22.37 -3.14
N MET A 145 4.53 21.74 -3.77
CA MET A 145 4.56 21.51 -5.21
C MET A 145 3.37 20.68 -5.70
N THR A 146 2.94 19.68 -4.92
CA THR A 146 1.73 18.90 -5.19
C THR A 146 0.52 19.81 -5.23
N LYS A 147 0.33 20.67 -4.21
CA LYS A 147 -0.80 21.62 -4.18
C LYS A 147 -0.77 22.59 -5.36
N ASP A 148 0.39 23.13 -5.71
CA ASP A 148 0.55 24.06 -6.82
C ASP A 148 0.25 23.38 -8.17
N THR A 149 0.73 22.13 -8.35
CA THR A 149 0.45 21.32 -9.55
C THR A 149 -1.04 21.00 -9.66
N LEU A 150 -1.69 20.66 -8.55
CA LEU A 150 -3.13 20.40 -8.50
C LEU A 150 -3.95 21.66 -8.82
N ALA A 151 -3.54 22.83 -8.31
CA ALA A 151 -4.17 24.10 -8.64
C ALA A 151 -4.00 24.47 -10.12
N LEU A 152 -2.85 24.16 -10.72
CA LEU A 152 -2.67 24.32 -12.15
C LEU A 152 -3.63 23.43 -12.93
N ASN A 153 -3.78 22.16 -12.55
CA ASN A 153 -4.72 21.24 -13.19
C ASN A 153 -6.17 21.73 -13.16
N GLU A 154 -6.59 22.43 -12.08
CA GLU A 154 -7.94 23.02 -12.01
C GLU A 154 -8.23 23.99 -13.16
N ASN A 155 -7.23 24.78 -13.56
CA ASN A 155 -7.38 25.77 -14.63
C ASN A 155 -7.69 25.12 -15.99
N TYR A 156 -7.33 23.84 -16.16
CA TYR A 156 -7.51 23.10 -17.41
C TYR A 156 -8.74 22.18 -17.40
N ILE A 157 -9.48 22.05 -16.28
CA ILE A 157 -10.60 21.09 -16.16
C ILE A 157 -11.61 21.21 -17.31
N PHE A 158 -12.03 22.44 -17.65
CA PHE A 158 -13.02 22.65 -18.72
C PHE A 158 -12.48 22.30 -20.11
N GLN A 159 -11.21 22.57 -20.37
CA GLN A 159 -10.57 22.26 -21.65
C GLN A 159 -10.39 20.74 -21.80
N ILE A 160 -9.99 20.05 -20.72
CA ILE A 160 -9.93 18.60 -20.66
C ILE A 160 -11.32 17.99 -20.94
N GLN A 161 -12.37 18.53 -20.32
CA GLN A 161 -13.74 18.06 -20.54
C GLN A 161 -14.19 18.24 -21.99
N GLN A 162 -13.94 19.40 -22.60
CA GLN A 162 -14.28 19.66 -24.00
C GLN A 162 -13.51 18.74 -24.96
N ALA A 163 -12.22 18.52 -24.71
CA ALA A 163 -11.40 17.61 -25.49
C ALA A 163 -11.90 16.15 -25.38
N ALA A 164 -12.28 15.70 -24.18
CA ALA A 164 -12.83 14.37 -23.95
C ALA A 164 -14.18 14.17 -24.66
N LEU A 165 -15.08 15.16 -24.57
CA LEU A 165 -16.37 15.12 -25.28
C LEU A 165 -16.18 15.04 -26.79
N LYS A 166 -15.28 15.86 -27.35
CA LYS A 166 -14.94 15.82 -28.77
C LYS A 166 -14.40 14.45 -29.18
N ALA A 167 -13.47 13.89 -28.41
CA ALA A 167 -12.91 12.56 -28.69
C ALA A 167 -13.98 11.45 -28.70
N VAL A 168 -14.97 11.51 -27.80
CA VAL A 168 -16.11 10.58 -27.81
C VAL A 168 -16.98 10.78 -29.06
N GLN A 169 -17.26 12.02 -29.44
CA GLN A 169 -18.04 12.34 -30.64
C GLN A 169 -17.34 11.92 -31.94
N ASP A 170 -16.01 11.97 -31.98
CA ASP A 170 -15.23 11.58 -33.16
C ASP A 170 -15.20 10.04 -33.37
N VAL A 171 -15.53 9.25 -32.34
CA VAL A 171 -15.56 7.77 -32.39
C VAL A 171 -16.97 7.22 -32.62
N LEU A 172 -18.02 7.98 -32.28
CA LEU A 172 -19.43 7.62 -32.47
C LEU A 172 -19.93 8.02 -33.87
#